data_AF-A0A2E0LHQ3-F1
#
_entry.id   AF-A0A2E0LHQ3-F1
#
_cell.length_a   1.000
_cell.length_b   1.000
_cell.length_c   1.000
_cell.angle_alpha   90.00
_cell.angle_beta   90.00
_cell.angle_gamma   90.00
#
_symmetry.space_group_name_H-M   'P 1'
#
loop_
_entity.id
_entity.type
_entity.pdbx_description
1 polymer ?
#
loop_
_entity_poly.entity_id
_entity_poly.type
_entity_poly.pdbx_seq_one_letter_code
_entity_poly.pdbx_strand_id
1 'polypeptide(L)'
;MRHSLIRVAAVLATSALLPLSAHAGDRATGHRYGTPMPPAGSFALIGDTPYGVDREPMFDRVIDDINDNGQVRFVIHTGDIKAGSERCDDALLLHRFEQYQRFDMPFILTPGDNEWTDCHRSNNGNYLPTERLARLREIFYPEPGMTTGGRKARVSSQAAMPGHEAYVENTLWGFGGAVIGTV
;
A
#
# COMPACT_ATOMS: atom_id res chain seq x y z
N MET A 1 92.59 -27.35 -0.58
CA MET A 1 91.19 -27.21 -1.01
C MET A 1 90.31 -27.57 0.18
N ARG A 2 89.82 -26.56 0.92
CA ARG A 2 88.93 -26.72 2.08
C ARG A 2 87.64 -25.98 1.76
N HIS A 3 86.54 -26.70 1.58
CA HIS A 3 85.21 -26.12 1.37
C HIS A 3 84.55 -25.89 2.74
N SER A 4 84.32 -24.63 3.09
CA SER A 4 83.47 -24.24 4.22
C SER A 4 82.02 -24.15 3.76
N LEU A 5 81.14 -24.92 4.38
CA LEU A 5 79.69 -24.90 4.16
C LEU A 5 79.05 -23.80 5.03
N ILE A 6 78.39 -22.84 4.41
CA ILE A 6 77.54 -21.85 5.08
C ILE A 6 76.17 -22.49 5.32
N ARG A 7 75.74 -22.57 6.59
CA ARG A 7 74.39 -22.96 7.00
C ARG A 7 73.51 -21.71 7.02
N VAL A 8 72.48 -21.67 6.18
CA VAL A 8 71.40 -20.66 6.26
C VAL A 8 70.27 -21.27 7.09
N ALA A 9 69.93 -20.62 8.22
CA ALA A 9 68.78 -20.97 9.02
C ALA A 9 67.53 -20.27 8.44
N ALA A 10 66.53 -21.06 8.05
CA ALA A 10 65.23 -20.56 7.60
C ALA A 10 64.31 -20.34 8.81
N VAL A 11 63.77 -19.13 8.94
CA VAL A 11 62.74 -18.77 9.93
C VAL A 11 61.37 -19.14 9.35
N LEU A 12 60.65 -20.07 10.01
CA LEU A 12 59.26 -20.39 9.69
C LEU A 12 58.33 -19.38 10.36
N ALA A 13 57.61 -18.58 9.56
CA ALA A 13 56.48 -17.79 10.03
C ALA A 13 55.19 -18.63 9.88
N THR A 14 54.58 -19.02 10.99
CA THR A 14 53.27 -19.70 11.02
C THR A 14 52.14 -18.69 10.88
N SER A 15 51.46 -18.69 9.73
CA SER A 15 50.23 -17.93 9.50
C SER A 15 49.04 -18.69 10.09
N ALA A 16 48.38 -18.13 11.11
CA ALA A 16 47.13 -18.66 11.64
C ALA A 16 45.97 -18.29 10.70
N LEU A 17 45.35 -19.30 10.08
CA LEU A 17 44.13 -19.17 9.29
C LEU A 17 42.91 -19.19 10.23
N LEU A 18 42.18 -18.08 10.30
CA LEU A 18 40.86 -18.03 10.93
C LEU A 18 39.81 -18.58 9.94
N PRO A 19 38.93 -19.51 10.35
CA PRO A 19 37.87 -19.99 9.47
C PRO A 19 36.79 -18.92 9.32
N LEU A 20 36.56 -18.50 8.07
CA LEU A 20 35.42 -17.67 7.69
C LEU A 20 34.15 -18.51 7.84
N SER A 21 33.36 -18.27 8.89
CA SER A 21 32.05 -18.90 9.04
C SER A 21 31.09 -18.29 8.04
N ALA A 22 30.87 -18.97 6.92
CA ALA A 22 29.82 -18.66 5.96
C ALA A 22 28.46 -18.85 6.65
N HIS A 23 27.82 -17.75 7.03
CA HIS A 23 26.43 -17.78 7.48
C HIS A 23 25.56 -18.06 6.26
N ALA A 24 25.03 -19.28 6.19
CA ALA A 24 23.97 -19.63 5.26
C ALA A 24 22.79 -18.69 5.53
N GLY A 25 22.52 -17.79 4.56
CA GLY A 25 21.38 -16.89 4.60
C GLY A 25 20.09 -17.70 4.69
N ASP A 26 19.32 -17.41 5.73
CA ASP A 26 18.05 -18.02 6.04
C ASP A 26 17.04 -17.72 4.93
N ARG A 27 16.83 -18.67 4.03
CA ARG A 27 15.74 -18.66 3.05
C ARG A 27 14.51 -19.30 3.69
N ALA A 28 13.69 -18.53 4.42
CA ALA A 28 12.24 -18.79 4.59
C ALA A 28 11.53 -17.81 5.54
N THR A 29 11.15 -16.62 5.07
CA THR A 29 10.04 -15.82 5.68
C THR A 29 9.20 -15.06 4.63
N GLY A 30 9.18 -15.54 3.38
CA GLY A 30 8.62 -14.82 2.23
C GLY A 30 7.09 -14.77 2.10
N HIS A 31 6.31 -14.87 3.19
CA HIS A 31 4.82 -14.87 3.14
C HIS A 31 4.14 -13.99 4.19
N ARG A 32 4.89 -13.13 4.91
CA ARG A 32 4.31 -12.22 5.93
C ARG A 32 4.40 -10.73 5.59
N TYR A 33 4.92 -10.39 4.41
CA TYR A 33 5.05 -9.01 3.96
C TYR A 33 4.54 -8.96 2.52
N GLY A 34 3.47 -8.21 2.26
CA GLY A 34 2.89 -8.07 0.93
C GLY A 34 3.91 -7.63 -0.12
N THR A 35 3.60 -7.84 -1.40
CA THR A 35 4.50 -7.47 -2.49
C THR A 35 4.74 -5.95 -2.48
N PRO A 36 5.96 -5.46 -2.73
CA PRO A 36 6.18 -4.03 -2.93
C PRO A 36 5.33 -3.50 -4.10
N MET A 37 5.00 -2.21 -4.08
CA MET A 37 4.40 -1.54 -5.24
C MET A 37 5.26 -1.77 -6.50
N PRO A 38 4.66 -2.06 -7.66
CA PRO A 38 5.40 -2.15 -8.92
C PRO A 38 6.18 -0.84 -9.16
N PRO A 39 7.45 -0.89 -9.59
CA PRO A 39 8.30 0.31 -9.61
C PRO A 39 7.98 1.27 -10.77
N ALA A 40 7.29 0.83 -11.83
CA ALA A 40 6.96 1.63 -13.00
C ALA A 40 5.81 1.03 -13.82
N GLY A 41 5.22 1.83 -14.71
CA GLY A 41 4.11 1.47 -15.61
C GLY A 41 3.10 2.61 -15.71
N SER A 42 1.84 2.28 -15.96
CA SER A 42 0.72 3.21 -15.84
C SER A 42 -0.06 2.95 -14.57
N PHE A 43 -0.84 3.94 -14.10
CA PHE A 43 -1.81 3.77 -13.04
C PHE A 43 -3.11 4.45 -13.43
N ALA A 44 -4.22 4.02 -12.83
CA ALA A 44 -5.50 4.68 -12.98
C ALA A 44 -5.72 5.67 -11.83
N LEU A 45 -6.26 6.84 -12.15
CA LEU A 45 -6.70 7.85 -11.20
C LEU A 45 -8.18 8.09 -11.44
N ILE A 46 -8.99 7.84 -10.42
CA ILE A 46 -10.44 8.01 -10.42
C ILE A 46 -10.86 8.82 -9.18
N GLY A 47 -12.08 9.32 -9.16
CA GLY A 47 -12.63 10.15 -8.09
C GLY A 47 -14.11 10.42 -8.36
N ASP A 48 -14.83 10.89 -7.35
CA ASP A 48 -16.23 11.33 -7.50
C ASP A 48 -17.15 10.26 -8.11
N THR A 49 -16.94 9.00 -7.78
CA THR A 49 -17.66 7.88 -8.40
C THR A 49 -17.63 6.60 -7.55
N PRO A 50 -18.67 5.75 -7.59
CA PRO A 50 -19.96 5.98 -8.21
C PRO A 50 -20.93 6.72 -7.27
N TYR A 51 -21.61 7.73 -7.82
CA TYR A 51 -22.71 8.43 -7.15
C TYR A 51 -24.05 7.80 -7.53
N GLY A 52 -24.73 7.24 -6.54
CA GLY A 52 -26.04 6.61 -6.75
C GLY A 52 -25.99 5.25 -7.43
N VAL A 53 -27.02 4.46 -7.18
CA VAL A 53 -27.18 3.07 -7.68
C VAL A 53 -27.29 2.98 -9.20
N ASP A 54 -27.72 4.04 -9.88
CA ASP A 54 -27.86 4.09 -11.34
C ASP A 54 -26.51 4.26 -12.05
N ARG A 55 -25.48 4.75 -11.36
CA ARG A 55 -24.12 4.89 -11.89
C ARG A 55 -23.24 3.67 -11.63
N GLU A 56 -23.60 2.81 -10.70
CA GLU A 56 -22.83 1.60 -10.37
C GLU A 56 -22.57 0.71 -11.60
N PRO A 57 -23.54 0.42 -12.49
CA PRO A 57 -23.27 -0.38 -13.70
C PRO A 57 -22.35 0.32 -14.71
N MET A 58 -22.23 1.65 -14.65
CA MET A 58 -21.26 2.39 -15.47
C MET A 58 -19.87 2.28 -14.85
N PHE A 59 -19.78 2.42 -13.53
CA PHE A 59 -18.52 2.30 -12.81
C PHE A 59 -17.97 0.88 -12.81
N ASP A 60 -18.83 -0.13 -12.76
CA ASP A 60 -18.45 -1.54 -12.92
C ASP A 60 -17.74 -1.78 -14.25
N ARG A 61 -18.19 -1.14 -15.34
CA ARG A 61 -17.50 -1.20 -16.63
C ARG A 61 -16.15 -0.49 -16.61
N VAL A 62 -16.01 0.59 -15.83
CA VAL A 62 -14.71 1.24 -15.62
C VAL A 62 -13.75 0.32 -14.87
N ILE A 63 -14.24 -0.42 -13.87
CA ILE A 63 -13.45 -1.46 -13.18
C ILE A 63 -12.98 -2.51 -14.18
N ASP A 64 -13.90 -3.05 -14.98
CA ASP A 64 -13.59 -4.10 -15.96
C ASP A 64 -12.58 -3.59 -17.01
N ASP A 65 -12.75 -2.38 -17.55
CA ASP A 65 -11.81 -1.77 -18.50
C ASP A 65 -10.41 -1.54 -17.89
N ILE A 66 -10.33 -1.17 -16.61
CA ILE A 66 -9.05 -1.01 -15.89
C ILE A 66 -8.38 -2.37 -15.67
N ASN A 67 -9.15 -3.40 -15.30
CA ASN A 67 -8.65 -4.77 -15.11
C ASN A 67 -8.11 -5.38 -16.41
N ASP A 68 -8.79 -5.16 -17.53
CA ASP A 68 -8.37 -5.64 -18.85
C ASP A 68 -7.11 -4.91 -19.38
N ASN A 69 -6.77 -3.76 -18.81
CA ASN A 69 -5.58 -3.02 -19.18
C ASN A 69 -4.32 -3.54 -18.47
N GLY A 70 -3.60 -4.44 -19.14
CA GLY A 70 -2.34 -5.00 -18.67
C GLY A 70 -1.18 -4.01 -18.42
N GLN A 71 -1.35 -2.70 -18.66
CA GLN A 71 -0.37 -1.65 -18.31
C GLN A 71 -0.67 -0.95 -16.98
N VAL A 72 -1.88 -1.07 -16.43
CA VAL A 72 -2.25 -0.47 -15.15
C VAL A 72 -1.65 -1.28 -14.00
N ARG A 73 -0.98 -0.60 -13.08
CA ARG A 73 -0.22 -1.21 -11.97
C ARG A 73 -0.91 -1.08 -10.63
N PHE A 74 -1.72 -0.06 -10.45
CA PHE A 74 -2.56 0.22 -9.27
C PHE A 74 -3.63 1.25 -9.65
N VAL A 75 -4.62 1.44 -8.78
CA VAL A 75 -5.69 2.44 -8.89
C VAL A 75 -5.65 3.34 -7.66
N ILE A 76 -5.72 4.65 -7.89
CA ILE A 76 -5.95 5.64 -6.82
C ILE A 76 -7.36 6.20 -7.00
N HIS A 77 -8.13 6.23 -5.92
CA HIS A 77 -9.39 6.97 -5.81
C HIS A 77 -9.19 8.24 -4.99
N THR A 78 -9.53 9.40 -5.55
CA THR A 78 -9.33 10.71 -4.92
C THR A 78 -10.49 11.13 -4.02
N GLY A 79 -11.13 10.17 -3.37
CA GLY A 79 -12.27 10.45 -2.51
C GLY A 79 -13.59 10.63 -3.25
N ASP A 80 -14.60 10.92 -2.45
CA ASP A 80 -16.01 11.02 -2.77
C ASP A 80 -16.55 9.76 -3.45
N ILE A 81 -16.58 8.67 -2.68
CA ILE A 81 -17.13 7.36 -3.13
C ILE A 81 -18.67 7.31 -3.11
N LYS A 82 -19.30 8.38 -2.64
CA LYS A 82 -20.76 8.58 -2.56
C LYS A 82 -21.04 10.05 -2.78
N ALA A 83 -22.21 10.40 -3.30
CA ALA A 83 -22.62 11.79 -3.42
C ALA A 83 -22.86 12.40 -2.03
N GLY A 84 -22.67 13.71 -1.90
CA GLY A 84 -22.94 14.44 -0.65
C GLY A 84 -24.40 14.41 -0.17
N SER A 85 -25.32 13.87 -0.97
CA SER A 85 -26.73 13.67 -0.63
C SER A 85 -27.09 12.23 -0.22
N GLU A 86 -26.19 11.27 -0.42
CA GLU A 86 -26.39 9.86 -0.06
C GLU A 86 -26.16 9.62 1.44
N ARG A 87 -26.80 8.57 1.97
CA ARG A 87 -26.65 8.16 3.38
C ARG A 87 -25.20 7.78 3.69
N CYS A 88 -24.75 8.01 4.92
CA CYS A 88 -23.43 7.58 5.40
C CYS A 88 -23.49 6.35 6.33
N ASP A 89 -24.43 5.44 6.07
CA ASP A 89 -24.49 4.20 6.85
C ASP A 89 -23.41 3.21 6.44
N ASP A 90 -23.13 2.29 7.35
CA ASP A 90 -22.14 1.24 7.18
C ASP A 90 -22.42 0.37 5.95
N ALA A 91 -23.70 0.16 5.61
CA ALA A 91 -24.09 -0.64 4.46
C ALA A 91 -23.59 -0.01 3.15
N LEU A 92 -23.75 1.31 2.96
CA LEU A 92 -23.23 1.97 1.76
C LEU A 92 -21.69 1.95 1.73
N LEU A 93 -21.02 2.23 2.85
CA LEU A 93 -19.55 2.23 2.89
C LEU A 93 -18.96 0.85 2.61
N LEU A 94 -19.56 -0.21 3.17
CA LEU A 94 -19.16 -1.60 2.89
C LEU A 94 -19.44 -1.99 1.45
N HIS A 95 -20.60 -1.62 0.90
CA HIS A 95 -20.94 -1.88 -0.50
C HIS A 95 -19.93 -1.22 -1.46
N ARG A 96 -19.55 0.03 -1.21
CA ARG A 96 -18.50 0.72 -1.98
C ARG A 96 -17.15 0.03 -1.84
N PHE A 97 -16.76 -0.33 -0.62
CA PHE A 97 -15.55 -1.10 -0.40
C PHE A 97 -15.54 -2.39 -1.23
N GLU A 98 -16.58 -3.22 -1.12
CA GLU A 98 -16.71 -4.47 -1.87
C GLU A 98 -16.64 -4.26 -3.39
N GLN A 99 -17.26 -3.20 -3.90
CA GLN A 99 -17.17 -2.83 -5.31
C GLN A 99 -15.72 -2.54 -5.73
N TYR A 100 -14.96 -1.77 -4.95
CA TYR A 100 -13.54 -1.50 -5.25
C TYR A 100 -12.63 -2.72 -5.06
N GLN A 101 -13.03 -3.71 -4.26
CA GLN A 101 -12.28 -4.96 -4.13
C GLN A 101 -12.27 -5.81 -5.42
N ARG A 102 -13.07 -5.44 -6.43
CA ARG A 102 -13.05 -6.04 -7.77
C ARG A 102 -11.84 -5.64 -8.62
N PHE A 103 -11.06 -4.62 -8.24
CA PHE A 103 -9.83 -4.30 -8.95
C PHE A 103 -8.80 -5.42 -8.81
N ASP A 104 -8.20 -5.87 -9.92
CA ASP A 104 -7.21 -6.97 -9.94
C ASP A 104 -5.82 -6.54 -9.42
N MET A 105 -5.64 -5.25 -9.19
CA MET A 105 -4.40 -4.59 -8.78
C MET A 105 -4.58 -3.86 -7.44
N PRO A 106 -3.52 -3.31 -6.84
CA PRO A 106 -3.63 -2.50 -5.64
C PRO A 106 -4.64 -1.37 -5.80
N PHE A 107 -5.53 -1.21 -4.82
CA PHE A 107 -6.44 -0.08 -4.71
C PHE A 107 -6.05 0.81 -3.52
N ILE A 108 -5.96 2.11 -3.76
CA ILE A 108 -5.66 3.14 -2.76
C ILE A 108 -6.79 4.16 -2.77
N LEU A 109 -7.28 4.53 -1.59
CA LEU A 109 -8.21 5.64 -1.40
C LEU A 109 -7.50 6.78 -0.65
N THR A 110 -7.78 8.04 -1.02
CA THR A 110 -7.72 9.19 -0.12
C THR A 110 -9.17 9.61 0.18
N PRO A 111 -9.57 9.81 1.45
CA PRO A 111 -10.95 10.20 1.76
C PRO A 111 -11.31 11.57 1.16
N GLY A 112 -12.51 11.69 0.59
CA GLY A 112 -13.13 12.96 0.20
C GLY A 112 -13.93 13.55 1.35
N ASP A 113 -14.81 14.53 1.11
CA ASP A 113 -15.64 15.11 2.16
C ASP A 113 -16.97 14.36 2.32
N ASN A 114 -17.42 13.67 1.27
CA ASN A 114 -18.73 13.05 1.22
C ASN A 114 -18.89 11.85 2.16
N GLU A 115 -17.83 11.07 2.42
CA GLU A 115 -17.92 9.82 3.19
C GLU A 115 -17.75 10.00 4.69
N TRP A 116 -17.38 11.20 5.15
CA TRP A 116 -17.25 11.50 6.58
C TRP A 116 -17.69 12.89 6.98
N THR A 117 -17.14 13.97 6.42
CA THR A 117 -17.50 15.34 6.85
C THR A 117 -18.94 15.68 6.55
N ASP A 118 -19.48 15.33 5.40
CA ASP A 118 -20.87 15.60 5.02
C ASP A 118 -21.90 14.74 5.75
N CYS A 119 -21.46 13.75 6.52
CA CYS A 119 -22.36 12.82 7.18
C CYS A 119 -23.15 13.45 8.34
N HIS A 120 -22.77 14.65 8.78
CA HIS A 120 -23.54 15.46 9.72
C HIS A 120 -24.87 15.96 9.15
N ARG A 121 -25.02 15.99 7.82
CA ARG A 121 -26.25 16.45 7.16
C ARG A 121 -27.43 15.55 7.52
N SER A 122 -28.61 16.15 7.60
CA SER A 122 -29.83 15.46 8.08
C SER A 122 -30.26 14.30 7.18
N ASN A 123 -30.15 14.47 5.86
CA ASN A 123 -30.42 13.42 4.87
C ASN A 123 -29.34 12.33 4.84
N ASN A 124 -28.14 12.60 5.36
CA ASN A 124 -27.03 11.65 5.37
C ASN A 124 -26.99 10.76 6.64
N GLY A 125 -27.85 11.07 7.62
CA GLY A 125 -28.01 10.30 8.85
C GLY A 125 -27.64 11.03 10.15
N ASN A 126 -27.22 12.30 10.09
CA ASN A 126 -26.76 13.08 11.25
C ASN A 126 -25.62 12.41 12.05
N TYR A 127 -24.71 11.71 11.36
CA TYR A 127 -23.57 11.10 12.02
C TYR A 127 -22.54 12.15 12.46
N LEU A 128 -21.76 11.83 13.49
CA LEU A 128 -20.59 12.64 13.84
C LEU A 128 -19.49 12.42 12.79
N PRO A 129 -18.96 13.47 12.14
CA PRO A 129 -17.92 13.32 11.12
C PRO A 129 -16.70 12.51 11.55
N THR A 130 -16.21 12.72 12.76
CA THR A 130 -15.04 12.02 13.29
C THR A 130 -15.29 10.53 13.53
N GLU A 131 -16.51 10.17 13.88
CA GLU A 131 -16.92 8.78 14.04
C GLU A 131 -17.05 8.10 12.67
N ARG A 132 -17.58 8.80 11.66
CA ARG A 132 -17.60 8.29 10.27
C ARG A 132 -16.21 8.16 9.67
N LEU A 133 -15.30 9.09 9.94
CA LEU A 133 -13.89 8.96 9.52
C LEU A 133 -13.23 7.74 10.17
N ALA A 134 -13.47 7.49 11.46
CA ALA A 134 -12.99 6.29 12.12
C ALA A 134 -13.54 5.03 11.45
N ARG A 135 -14.85 5.01 11.14
CA ARG A 135 -15.48 3.87 10.47
C ARG A 135 -14.95 3.66 9.05
N LEU A 136 -14.75 4.72 8.28
CA LEU A 136 -14.13 4.66 6.96
C LEU A 136 -12.72 4.08 7.04
N ARG A 137 -11.94 4.50 8.05
CA ARG A 137 -10.58 4.01 8.28
C ARG A 137 -10.54 2.50 8.56
N GLU A 138 -11.45 2.00 9.39
CA GLU A 138 -11.58 0.56 9.68
C GLU A 138 -11.87 -0.27 8.42
N ILE A 139 -12.72 0.25 7.52
CA ILE A 139 -13.14 -0.45 6.32
C ILE A 139 -12.06 -0.41 5.24
N PHE A 140 -11.54 0.78 4.94
CA PHE A 140 -10.66 1.01 3.79
C PHE A 140 -9.16 0.83 4.10
N TYR A 141 -8.77 0.86 5.38
CA TYR A 141 -7.36 0.70 5.81
C TYR A 141 -7.25 -0.35 6.93
N PRO A 142 -7.73 -1.59 6.69
CA PRO A 142 -7.76 -2.64 7.71
C PRO A 142 -6.35 -3.06 8.17
N GLU A 143 -5.33 -2.78 7.35
CA GLU A 143 -3.91 -3.00 7.66
C GLU A 143 -3.10 -1.78 7.21
N PRO A 144 -2.80 -0.82 8.10
CA PRO A 144 -2.01 0.36 7.75
C PRO A 144 -0.66 -0.02 7.11
N GLY A 145 -0.34 0.61 5.97
CA GLY A 145 0.86 0.27 5.19
C GLY A 145 0.65 -0.84 4.16
N MET A 146 -0.57 -1.33 3.99
CA MET A 146 -0.97 -2.25 2.92
C MET A 146 -2.17 -1.68 2.16
N THR A 147 -2.15 -1.78 0.83
CA THR A 147 -3.32 -1.44 0.00
C THR A 147 -4.40 -2.53 0.06
N THR A 148 -5.57 -2.23 -0.51
CA THR A 148 -6.61 -3.23 -0.77
C THR A 148 -6.65 -3.60 -2.26
N GLY A 149 -7.79 -4.06 -2.79
CA GLY A 149 -7.90 -4.70 -4.11
C GLY A 149 -7.47 -6.17 -4.11
N GLY A 150 -7.47 -6.78 -5.30
CA GLY A 150 -7.18 -8.20 -5.50
C GLY A 150 -5.71 -8.56 -5.22
N ARG A 151 -4.78 -7.77 -5.77
CA ARG A 151 -3.34 -7.89 -5.45
C ARG A 151 -2.90 -6.74 -4.57
N LYS A 152 -2.77 -6.99 -3.28
CA LYS A 152 -2.31 -5.98 -2.31
C LYS A 152 -0.83 -5.66 -2.48
N ALA A 153 -0.45 -4.42 -2.20
CA ALA A 153 0.93 -3.97 -2.19
C ALA A 153 1.28 -3.19 -0.91
N ARG A 154 2.56 -3.21 -0.55
CA ARG A 154 3.09 -2.43 0.57
C ARG A 154 3.28 -0.97 0.19
N VAL A 155 2.90 -0.09 1.10
CA VAL A 155 3.11 1.36 1.06
C VAL A 155 3.64 1.84 2.42
N SER A 156 4.28 2.99 2.47
CA SER A 156 4.68 3.62 3.73
C SER A 156 3.50 4.42 4.27
N SER A 157 2.94 4.05 5.41
CA SER A 157 1.87 4.83 6.06
C SER A 157 2.46 5.85 7.04
N GLN A 158 1.90 7.07 7.07
CA GLN A 158 2.24 8.08 8.06
C GLN A 158 1.95 7.60 9.49
N ALA A 159 1.02 6.66 9.67
CA ALA A 159 0.74 6.03 10.97
C ALA A 159 1.94 5.29 11.59
N ALA A 160 2.98 4.97 10.80
CA ALA A 160 4.23 4.42 11.32
C ALA A 160 5.18 5.50 11.89
N MET A 161 4.86 6.78 11.74
CA MET A 161 5.63 7.89 12.29
C MET A 161 5.14 8.22 13.71
N PRO A 162 6.03 8.30 14.71
CA PRO A 162 5.63 8.61 16.09
C PRO A 162 4.82 9.91 16.18
N GLY A 163 3.66 9.86 16.83
CA GLY A 163 2.74 11.00 16.97
C GLY A 163 1.75 11.19 15.81
N HIS A 164 1.78 10.30 14.82
CA HIS A 164 0.91 10.34 13.64
C HIS A 164 0.07 9.07 13.46
N GLU A 165 -0.09 8.26 14.51
CA GLU A 165 -0.72 6.94 14.48
C GLU A 165 -2.16 6.95 13.92
N ALA A 166 -2.84 8.09 13.99
CA ALA A 166 -4.21 8.26 13.48
C ALA A 166 -4.30 8.44 11.95
N TYR A 167 -3.22 8.78 11.25
CA TYR A 167 -3.21 9.10 9.82
C TYR A 167 -2.89 7.87 8.96
N VAL A 168 -3.76 6.86 9.02
CA VAL A 168 -3.58 5.57 8.33
C VAL A 168 -3.74 5.69 6.81
N GLU A 169 -4.56 6.64 6.38
CA GLU A 169 -4.88 6.97 4.98
C GLU A 169 -3.77 7.72 4.25
N ASN A 170 -2.85 8.34 5.01
CA ASN A 170 -1.73 9.09 4.45
C ASN A 170 -0.61 8.11 4.13
N THR A 171 -0.48 7.76 2.85
CA THR A 171 0.44 6.73 2.39
C THR A 171 1.40 7.28 1.33
N LEU A 172 2.60 6.71 1.26
CA LEU A 172 3.68 7.12 0.36
C LEU A 172 4.30 5.89 -0.32
N TRP A 173 4.59 5.98 -1.61
CA TRP A 173 5.33 4.95 -2.35
C TRP A 173 6.09 5.54 -3.54
N GLY A 174 7.12 4.82 -4.01
CA GLY A 174 7.85 5.18 -5.22
C GLY A 174 7.21 4.60 -6.47
N PHE A 175 7.12 5.37 -7.54
CA PHE A 175 6.64 4.93 -8.84
C PHE A 175 7.21 5.78 -9.98
N GLY A 176 7.81 5.15 -10.99
CA GLY A 176 8.29 5.84 -12.19
C GLY A 176 9.35 6.92 -11.92
N GLY A 177 10.13 6.79 -10.84
CA GLY A 177 11.10 7.80 -10.42
C GLY A 177 10.50 8.98 -9.62
N ALA A 178 9.20 8.98 -9.36
CA ALA A 178 8.51 9.91 -8.48
C ALA A 178 8.10 9.26 -7.16
N VAL A 179 7.78 10.09 -6.16
CA VAL A 179 7.07 9.67 -4.95
C VAL A 179 5.62 10.10 -5.10
N ILE A 180 4.69 9.16 -4.93
CA ILE A 180 3.25 9.43 -4.89
C ILE A 180 2.82 9.36 -3.43
N GLY A 181 1.90 10.25 -3.04
CA GLY A 181 1.32 10.24 -1.71
C GLY A 181 -0.17 10.59 -1.67
N THR A 182 -0.86 10.02 -0.70
CA THR A 182 -2.24 10.39 -0.30
C THR A 182 -2.21 11.22 0.98
N VAL A 183 -3.20 12.11 1.13
CA VAL A 183 -3.41 13.00 2.27
C VAL A 183 -4.87 13.03 2.70
#